data_AF-A0A7D9M6K0-F1
#
_entry.id   AF-A0A7D9M6K0-F1
#
_cell.length_a   1.000
_cell.length_b   1.000
_cell.length_c   1.000
_cell.angle_alpha   90.00
_cell.angle_beta   90.00
_cell.angle_gamma   90.00
#
_symmetry.space_group_name_H-M   'P 1'
#
loop_
_entity.id
_entity.type
_entity.pdbx_description
1 polymer ?
#
loop_
_entity_poly.entity_id
_entity_poly.type
_entity_poly.pdbx_seq_one_letter_code
_entity_poly.pdbx_strand_id
1 'polypeptide(L)'
;MLIVFHTDERGGDKGFTASQDSVPKTTVCPRTESTISIKYPAYGNIICEWRLDATPESTVALEILNLSFHSTCSHCSCGSLEVYDGESSSDLKLGTWCRRSEVPSYLLSDGRFLFIKLIVAPPSLKHDFEATYKTLKENKVCSNVPASQNFNGTLKSYDYKSKYIAKDIMHCFWPITVDADYAIRVTVKTLDFGGCEACGDLQIFDGLTISSTKLGEWTKGKPDLMSSANHVLITFKTNQFAKTDGLEVKYEIIRVVNLCQPESAENEGEIETYGFPQDYPGNMECSWKLKAPDNYVIRLTIGSVSFPKCTTPELARDYIDIYDGDNEFANKIVENFSQCSKAKNIDLVSRTNRLFVVFKSKSWRGSKGFKGTYNSISKDKGK
;
A
#
# COMPACT_ATOMS: atom_id res chain seq x y z
N MET A 1 0.87 37.85 -33.08
CA MET A 1 1.67 37.18 -34.13
C MET A 1 2.66 38.19 -34.67
N LEU A 2 3.95 37.85 -34.74
CA LEU A 2 4.95 38.67 -35.43
C LEU A 2 5.23 38.01 -36.79
N ILE A 3 4.87 38.69 -37.87
CA ILE A 3 5.25 38.27 -39.22
C ILE A 3 6.49 39.06 -39.61
N VAL A 4 7.59 38.36 -39.88
CA VAL A 4 8.81 38.99 -40.40
C VAL A 4 9.06 38.43 -41.80
N PHE A 5 9.08 39.34 -42.78
CA PHE A 5 9.37 39.02 -44.18
C PHE A 5 10.76 39.56 -44.52
N HIS A 6 11.63 38.68 -45.01
CA HIS A 6 12.99 39.03 -45.43
C HIS A 6 13.13 38.81 -46.93
N THR A 7 13.82 39.73 -47.60
CA THR A 7 14.19 39.62 -49.02
C THR A 7 15.71 39.80 -49.16
N ASP A 8 16.24 39.36 -50.29
CA ASP A 8 17.62 39.65 -50.71
C ASP A 8 17.65 40.66 -51.87
N GLU A 9 18.84 40.93 -52.41
CA GLU A 9 19.05 41.93 -53.46
C GLU A 9 18.75 41.42 -54.89
N ARG A 10 18.31 40.17 -55.08
CA ARG A 10 18.20 39.57 -56.42
C ARG A 10 16.76 39.16 -56.77
N GLY A 11 16.02 40.14 -57.28
CA GLY A 11 14.71 39.93 -57.91
C GLY A 11 13.52 40.01 -56.95
N GLY A 12 12.35 40.33 -57.51
CA GLY A 12 11.09 40.44 -56.76
C GLY A 12 9.92 39.82 -57.54
N ASP A 13 8.85 39.49 -56.81
CA ASP A 13 7.60 38.92 -57.34
C ASP A 13 6.39 39.59 -56.63
N LYS A 14 5.16 39.19 -56.96
CA LYS A 14 3.88 39.78 -56.51
C LYS A 14 3.63 39.78 -54.99
N GLY A 15 4.54 39.26 -54.19
CA GLY A 15 4.44 39.22 -52.73
C GLY A 15 3.34 38.27 -52.23
N PHE A 16 2.78 38.56 -51.05
CA PHE A 16 1.69 37.78 -50.46
C PHE A 16 0.60 38.69 -49.90
N THR A 17 -0.64 38.18 -49.88
CA THR A 17 -1.77 38.79 -49.18
C THR A 17 -2.14 37.89 -48.00
N ALA A 18 -2.36 38.49 -46.82
CA ALA A 18 -2.84 37.79 -45.64
C ALA A 18 -4.10 38.46 -45.11
N SER A 19 -5.09 37.66 -44.70
CA SER A 19 -6.27 38.10 -43.97
C SER A 19 -6.26 37.50 -42.56
N GLN A 20 -6.81 38.22 -41.58
CA GLN A 20 -6.92 37.77 -40.21
C GLN A 20 -8.38 37.85 -39.76
N ASP A 21 -8.90 36.74 -39.23
CA ASP A 21 -10.19 36.67 -38.57
C ASP A 21 -10.01 36.37 -37.08
N SER A 22 -10.76 37.06 -36.21
CA SER A 22 -10.81 36.75 -34.78
C SER A 22 -11.92 35.72 -34.52
N VAL A 23 -11.54 34.49 -34.17
CA VAL A 23 -12.49 33.42 -33.83
C VAL A 23 -12.64 33.31 -32.30
N PRO A 24 -13.86 33.18 -31.75
CA PRO A 24 -14.06 32.97 -30.32
C PRO A 24 -13.34 31.71 -29.81
N LYS A 25 -12.74 31.78 -28.61
CA LYS A 25 -12.08 30.63 -27.95
C LYS A 25 -13.02 29.43 -27.79
N THR A 26 -14.33 29.67 -27.62
CA THR A 26 -15.36 28.63 -27.51
C THR A 26 -15.58 27.83 -28.79
N THR A 27 -15.29 28.40 -29.96
CA THR A 27 -15.37 27.71 -31.25
C THR A 27 -14.14 26.84 -31.50
N VAL A 28 -12.98 27.25 -30.98
CA VAL A 28 -11.71 26.52 -31.12
C VAL A 28 -11.56 25.42 -30.06
N CYS A 29 -12.04 25.68 -28.85
CA CYS A 29 -11.99 24.79 -27.70
C CYS A 29 -13.40 24.36 -27.24
N PRO A 30 -14.23 23.77 -28.11
CA PRO A 30 -15.61 23.45 -27.77
C PRO A 30 -15.69 22.52 -26.57
N ARG A 31 -16.68 22.81 -25.71
CA ARG A 31 -17.09 22.00 -24.57
C ARG A 31 -18.59 21.84 -24.59
N THR A 32 -19.05 20.61 -24.41
CA THR A 32 -20.45 20.27 -24.13
C THR A 32 -20.59 19.81 -22.69
N GLU A 33 -21.76 19.30 -22.29
CA GLU A 33 -21.96 18.74 -20.94
C GLU A 33 -21.07 17.51 -20.65
N SER A 34 -20.66 16.78 -21.68
CA SER A 34 -19.92 15.51 -21.54
C SER A 34 -18.72 15.35 -22.48
N THR A 35 -18.41 16.34 -23.32
CA THR A 35 -17.28 16.26 -24.25
C THR A 35 -16.44 17.54 -24.27
N ILE A 36 -15.14 17.37 -24.48
CA ILE A 36 -14.20 18.42 -24.86
C ILE A 36 -13.47 17.97 -26.11
N SER A 37 -13.27 18.87 -27.05
CA SER A 37 -12.60 18.51 -28.30
C SER A 37 -11.90 19.70 -28.96
N ILE A 38 -11.01 19.38 -29.89
CA ILE A 38 -10.51 20.26 -30.94
C ILE A 38 -10.54 19.47 -32.23
N LYS A 39 -11.05 20.08 -33.29
CA LYS A 39 -11.01 19.51 -34.64
C LYS A 39 -10.13 20.36 -35.54
N TYR A 40 -9.30 19.69 -36.34
CA TYR A 40 -8.65 20.31 -37.47
C TYR A 40 -9.69 20.85 -38.50
N PRO A 41 -9.47 21.98 -39.19
CA PRO A 41 -8.27 22.83 -39.20
C PRO A 41 -8.38 24.04 -38.26
N ALA A 42 -7.81 23.93 -37.06
CA ALA A 42 -7.52 25.10 -36.24
C ALA A 42 -6.03 25.48 -36.47
N TYR A 43 -5.75 26.65 -37.04
CA TYR A 43 -4.39 27.04 -37.40
C TYR A 43 -3.71 27.84 -36.29
N GLY A 44 -2.41 27.59 -36.05
CA GLY A 44 -1.56 28.38 -35.15
C GLY A 44 -1.26 27.76 -33.79
N ASN A 45 -0.76 28.57 -32.86
CA ASN A 45 -0.56 28.16 -31.46
C ASN A 45 -1.92 28.18 -30.74
N ILE A 46 -2.39 27.01 -30.33
CA ILE A 46 -3.68 26.86 -29.63
C ILE A 46 -3.41 26.43 -28.21
N ILE A 47 -4.05 27.14 -27.27
CA ILE A 47 -4.07 26.75 -25.85
C ILE A 47 -5.53 26.65 -25.44
N CYS A 48 -6.01 25.43 -25.28
CA CYS A 48 -7.33 25.15 -24.76
C CYS A 48 -7.25 24.75 -23.30
N GLU A 49 -8.14 25.33 -22.49
CA GLU A 49 -8.21 25.11 -21.06
C GLU A 49 -9.65 24.79 -20.71
N TRP A 50 -9.88 23.66 -20.07
CA TRP A 50 -11.19 23.22 -19.62
C TRP A 50 -11.13 22.87 -18.13
N ARG A 51 -11.98 23.52 -17.33
CA ARG A 51 -12.24 23.13 -15.95
C ARG A 51 -13.49 22.26 -15.90
N LEU A 52 -13.33 20.98 -15.63
CA LEU A 52 -14.43 20.04 -15.52
C LEU A 52 -14.93 20.02 -14.08
N ASP A 53 -16.24 20.19 -13.93
CA ASP A 53 -16.88 20.33 -12.63
C ASP A 53 -17.81 19.14 -12.41
N ALA A 54 -17.50 18.30 -11.42
CA ALA A 54 -18.42 17.29 -10.93
C ALA A 54 -19.51 17.90 -10.05
N THR A 55 -20.56 17.13 -9.75
CA THR A 55 -21.47 17.48 -8.64
C THR A 55 -20.73 17.43 -7.29
N PRO A 56 -21.21 18.10 -6.24
CA PRO A 56 -20.64 17.94 -4.90
C PRO A 56 -20.50 16.45 -4.52
N GLU A 57 -19.42 16.11 -3.82
CA GLU A 57 -19.11 14.74 -3.37
C GLU A 57 -18.93 13.73 -4.52
N SER A 58 -18.57 14.21 -5.71
CA SER A 58 -18.36 13.39 -6.89
C SER A 58 -17.02 13.74 -7.52
N THR A 59 -16.44 12.79 -8.25
CA THR A 59 -15.22 12.96 -9.03
C THR A 59 -15.53 13.06 -10.52
N VAL A 60 -14.60 13.64 -11.28
CA VAL A 60 -14.64 13.68 -12.74
C VAL A 60 -13.86 12.49 -13.27
N ALA A 61 -14.50 11.70 -14.13
CA ALA A 61 -13.83 10.71 -14.96
C ALA A 61 -13.71 11.24 -16.38
N LEU A 62 -12.47 11.35 -16.86
CA LEU A 62 -12.11 11.77 -18.20
C LEU A 62 -11.61 10.57 -19.01
N GLU A 63 -12.18 10.36 -20.19
CA GLU A 63 -11.80 9.33 -21.17
C GLU A 63 -11.30 10.00 -22.44
N ILE A 64 -10.08 9.69 -22.85
CA ILE A 64 -9.48 10.30 -24.03
C ILE A 64 -9.72 9.39 -25.24
N LEU A 65 -10.68 9.81 -26.07
CA LEU A 65 -11.11 9.09 -27.26
C LEU A 65 -10.13 9.27 -28.42
N ASN A 66 -9.51 10.45 -28.53
CA ASN A 66 -8.52 10.75 -29.54
C ASN A 66 -7.50 11.78 -29.02
N LEU A 67 -6.22 11.50 -29.27
CA LEU A 67 -5.13 12.44 -29.05
C LEU A 67 -4.09 12.21 -30.13
N SER A 68 -4.11 13.07 -31.14
CA SER A 68 -3.19 13.00 -32.26
C SER A 68 -2.35 14.27 -32.33
N PHE A 69 -1.05 14.10 -32.60
CA PHE A 69 -0.15 15.17 -32.98
C PHE A 69 0.65 14.70 -34.19
N HIS A 70 1.23 15.62 -34.95
CA HIS A 70 1.98 15.27 -36.15
C HIS A 70 3.16 14.32 -35.84
N SER A 71 3.38 13.32 -36.71
CA SER A 71 4.32 12.21 -36.46
C SER A 71 5.80 12.63 -36.42
N THR A 72 6.14 13.78 -37.01
CA THR A 72 7.50 14.33 -37.07
C THR A 72 7.93 15.04 -35.78
N CYS A 73 7.05 15.11 -34.79
CA CYS A 73 7.28 15.81 -33.53
C CYS A 73 7.95 14.88 -32.52
N SER A 74 9.16 15.24 -32.09
CA SER A 74 9.88 14.59 -30.99
C SER A 74 9.70 15.40 -29.69
N HIS A 75 9.72 14.72 -28.54
CA HIS A 75 9.68 15.35 -27.20
C HIS A 75 8.55 16.39 -27.00
N CYS A 76 7.35 16.10 -27.51
CA CYS A 76 6.17 16.97 -27.36
C CYS A 76 6.34 18.41 -27.91
N SER A 77 7.26 18.62 -28.87
CA SER A 77 7.53 19.94 -29.47
C SER A 77 6.32 20.56 -30.18
N CYS A 78 5.36 19.74 -30.60
CA CYS A 78 4.17 20.15 -31.34
C CYS A 78 2.93 20.32 -30.46
N GLY A 79 3.07 20.09 -29.17
CA GLY A 79 1.98 20.17 -28.23
C GLY A 79 1.97 19.06 -27.21
N SER A 80 1.13 19.27 -26.21
CA SER A 80 0.93 18.37 -25.08
C SER A 80 -0.45 18.54 -24.50
N LEU A 81 -0.99 17.45 -23.97
CA LEU A 81 -2.14 17.42 -23.09
C LEU A 81 -1.60 17.37 -21.66
N GLU A 82 -1.93 18.36 -20.86
CA GLU A 82 -1.66 18.38 -19.43
C GLU A 82 -2.98 18.25 -18.67
N VAL A 83 -3.00 17.42 -17.62
CA VAL A 83 -4.17 17.24 -16.76
C VAL A 83 -3.74 17.44 -15.32
N TYR A 84 -4.55 18.18 -14.57
CA TYR A 84 -4.32 18.57 -13.19
C TYR A 84 -5.55 18.16 -12.35
N ASP A 85 -5.30 17.62 -11.17
CA ASP A 85 -6.31 17.25 -10.18
C ASP A 85 -6.60 18.45 -9.28
N GLY A 86 -7.64 19.20 -9.64
CA GLY A 86 -7.98 20.48 -9.05
C GLY A 86 -8.65 21.44 -10.02
N GLU A 87 -8.77 22.70 -9.62
CA GLU A 87 -9.51 23.73 -10.37
C GLU A 87 -8.66 24.43 -11.44
N SER A 88 -7.34 24.30 -11.37
CA SER A 88 -6.41 25.11 -12.14
C SER A 88 -5.07 24.41 -12.39
N SER A 89 -4.23 25.05 -13.21
CA SER A 89 -2.86 24.59 -13.48
C SER A 89 -1.88 24.74 -12.31
N SER A 90 -2.28 25.31 -11.17
CA SER A 90 -1.46 25.33 -9.94
C SER A 90 -1.67 24.11 -9.04
N ASP A 91 -2.71 23.32 -9.31
CA ASP A 91 -3.02 22.11 -8.57
C ASP A 91 -2.13 20.92 -9.01
N LEU A 92 -2.37 19.74 -8.44
CA LEU A 92 -1.52 18.57 -8.67
C LEU A 92 -1.55 18.14 -10.14
N LYS A 93 -0.42 18.25 -10.86
CA LYS A 93 -0.30 17.76 -12.24
C LYS A 93 -0.31 16.23 -12.25
N LEU A 94 -1.37 15.63 -12.81
CA LEU A 94 -1.49 14.19 -13.01
C LEU A 94 -0.57 13.67 -14.11
N GLY A 95 -0.30 14.48 -15.14
CA GLY A 95 0.63 14.11 -16.19
C GLY A 95 0.68 15.07 -17.37
N THR A 96 1.56 14.75 -18.32
CA THR A 96 1.74 15.47 -19.58
C THR A 96 1.96 14.45 -20.68
N TRP A 97 1.16 14.51 -21.74
CA TRP A 97 1.16 13.52 -22.82
C TRP A 97 1.15 14.19 -24.18
N CYS A 98 1.87 13.61 -25.14
CA CYS A 98 1.81 14.07 -26.52
C CYS A 98 1.50 12.95 -27.53
N ARG A 99 1.12 11.76 -27.04
CA ARG A 99 0.67 10.62 -27.86
C ARG A 99 -0.33 9.77 -27.08
N ARG A 100 -1.36 9.25 -27.76
CA ARG A 100 -2.42 8.44 -27.12
C ARG A 100 -1.92 7.16 -26.43
N SER A 101 -0.89 6.49 -26.98
CA SER A 101 -0.36 5.25 -26.41
C SER A 101 0.28 5.40 -25.02
N GLU A 102 0.55 6.63 -24.59
CA GLU A 102 1.16 6.96 -23.28
C GLU A 102 0.13 7.44 -22.26
N VAL A 103 -1.11 7.68 -22.70
CA VAL A 103 -2.20 8.17 -21.85
C VAL A 103 -2.94 6.96 -21.25
N PRO A 104 -3.21 6.96 -19.94
CA PRO A 104 -4.14 5.98 -19.34
C PRO A 104 -5.52 6.02 -20.01
N SER A 105 -6.22 4.87 -20.09
CA SER A 105 -7.56 4.80 -20.70
C SER A 105 -8.56 5.77 -20.07
N TYR A 106 -8.42 6.02 -18.76
CA TYR A 106 -9.21 6.97 -17.98
C TYR A 106 -8.32 7.76 -17.02
N LEU A 107 -8.68 9.02 -16.79
CA LEU A 107 -8.10 9.89 -15.74
C LEU A 107 -9.22 10.29 -14.76
N LEU A 108 -8.94 10.13 -13.46
CA LEU A 108 -9.88 10.43 -12.37
C LEU A 108 -9.34 11.58 -11.52
N SER A 109 -10.20 12.49 -11.07
CA SER A 109 -9.83 13.41 -9.98
C SER A 109 -9.98 12.75 -8.61
N ASP A 110 -9.20 13.17 -7.62
CA ASP A 110 -9.46 12.85 -6.21
C ASP A 110 -10.66 13.66 -5.67
N GLY A 111 -10.84 14.87 -6.22
CA GLY A 111 -11.90 15.80 -5.83
C GLY A 111 -12.94 16.04 -6.92
N ARG A 112 -13.64 17.18 -6.78
CA ARG A 112 -14.73 17.61 -7.66
C ARG A 112 -14.25 18.12 -9.03
N PHE A 113 -12.96 18.40 -9.18
CA PHE A 113 -12.46 19.19 -10.28
C PHE A 113 -11.32 18.49 -11.02
N LEU A 114 -11.35 18.57 -12.34
CA LEU A 114 -10.18 18.33 -13.19
C LEU A 114 -9.94 19.56 -14.04
N PHE A 115 -8.69 20.00 -14.11
CA PHE A 115 -8.26 21.04 -15.02
C PHE A 115 -7.43 20.45 -16.16
N ILE A 116 -7.87 20.67 -17.39
CA ILE A 116 -7.23 20.16 -18.60
C ILE A 116 -6.69 21.31 -19.40
N LYS A 117 -5.42 21.21 -19.79
CA LYS A 117 -4.74 22.17 -20.64
C LYS A 117 -4.14 21.46 -21.85
N LEU A 118 -4.68 21.73 -23.03
CA LEU A 118 -4.14 21.24 -24.30
C LEU A 118 -3.39 22.37 -24.99
N ILE A 119 -2.12 22.12 -25.27
CA ILE A 119 -1.22 23.01 -26.00
C ILE A 119 -0.99 22.37 -27.37
N VAL A 120 -1.21 23.14 -28.44
CA VAL A 120 -0.88 22.76 -29.81
C VAL A 120 0.04 23.84 -30.38
N ALA A 121 1.17 23.41 -30.93
CA ALA A 121 2.18 24.29 -31.52
C ALA A 121 2.54 23.83 -32.96
N PRO A 122 2.93 24.76 -33.85
CA PRO A 122 3.55 24.42 -35.13
C PRO A 122 4.79 23.52 -34.94
N PRO A 123 5.11 22.59 -35.86
CA PRO A 123 4.50 22.37 -37.18
C PRO A 123 3.32 21.36 -37.20
N SER A 124 2.51 21.25 -36.14
CA SER A 124 1.42 20.27 -36.10
C SER A 124 0.31 20.52 -37.14
N LEU A 125 0.33 19.79 -38.25
CA LEU A 125 -0.71 19.85 -39.29
C LEU A 125 -1.97 19.04 -38.96
N LYS A 126 -1.94 18.17 -37.93
CA LYS A 126 -3.11 17.42 -37.46
C LYS A 126 -3.04 17.29 -35.94
N HIS A 127 -4.06 17.79 -35.27
CA HIS A 127 -4.13 17.89 -33.82
C HIS A 127 -5.54 17.63 -33.29
N ASP A 128 -6.17 16.56 -33.80
CA ASP A 128 -7.49 16.17 -33.32
C ASP A 128 -7.37 15.68 -31.88
N PHE A 129 -8.17 16.30 -31.02
CA PHE A 129 -8.36 15.93 -29.64
C PHE A 129 -9.84 15.72 -29.38
N GLU A 130 -10.19 14.61 -28.76
CA GLU A 130 -11.54 14.35 -28.31
C GLU A 130 -11.48 13.56 -27.02
N ALA A 131 -12.20 14.06 -26.00
CA ALA A 131 -12.36 13.36 -24.76
C ALA A 131 -13.81 13.48 -24.28
N THR A 132 -14.32 12.40 -23.71
CA THR A 132 -15.58 12.38 -22.98
C THR A 132 -15.30 12.48 -21.50
N TYR A 133 -16.17 13.15 -20.76
CA TYR A 133 -16.10 13.17 -19.32
C TYR A 133 -17.47 12.97 -18.69
N LYS A 134 -17.47 12.41 -17.49
CA LYS A 134 -18.69 12.21 -16.69
C LYS A 134 -18.40 12.43 -15.22
N THR A 135 -19.45 12.77 -14.50
CA THR A 135 -19.43 12.82 -13.04
C THR A 135 -19.65 11.43 -12.48
N LEU A 136 -18.74 10.96 -11.63
CA LEU A 136 -18.90 9.74 -10.85
C LEU A 136 -19.10 10.12 -9.39
N LYS A 137 -20.25 9.77 -8.82
CA LYS A 137 -20.44 9.86 -7.36
C LYS A 137 -19.46 8.90 -6.71
N GLU A 138 -18.55 9.43 -5.90
CA GLU A 138 -17.46 8.74 -5.18
C GLU A 138 -16.71 7.68 -6.00
N ASN A 139 -15.54 8.02 -6.54
CA ASN A 139 -14.70 7.01 -7.20
C ASN A 139 -13.21 7.17 -6.83
N LYS A 140 -12.86 6.79 -5.60
CA LYS A 140 -11.46 6.60 -5.21
C LYS A 140 -11.03 5.18 -5.57
N VAL A 141 -10.34 5.04 -6.69
CA VAL A 141 -9.55 3.84 -6.98
C VAL A 141 -8.32 3.91 -6.08
N CYS A 142 -8.08 2.86 -5.32
CA CYS A 142 -7.09 2.79 -4.25
C CYS A 142 -7.29 3.89 -3.19
N SER A 143 -8.31 3.78 -2.34
CA SER A 143 -8.58 4.77 -1.29
C SER A 143 -7.28 5.10 -0.52
N ASN A 144 -6.89 6.37 -0.53
CA ASN A 144 -5.60 6.80 0.01
C ASN A 144 -5.54 6.62 1.53
N VAL A 145 -4.38 6.21 2.02
CA VAL A 145 -4.03 6.28 3.45
C VAL A 145 -3.66 7.74 3.75
N PRO A 146 -4.25 8.40 4.75
CA PRO A 146 -3.72 9.65 5.26
C PRO A 146 -2.26 9.44 5.67
N ALA A 147 -1.34 10.24 5.13
CA ALA A 147 0.08 10.11 5.43
C ALA A 147 0.30 10.15 6.96
N SER A 148 0.81 9.03 7.50
CA SER A 148 1.41 8.88 8.84
C SER A 148 0.57 9.30 10.06
N GLN A 149 -0.29 8.42 10.58
CA GLN A 149 -0.74 8.49 11.99
C GLN A 149 -1.07 7.10 12.56
N ASN A 150 -0.98 6.98 13.90
CA ASN A 150 -1.27 5.75 14.65
C ASN A 150 -2.78 5.47 14.80
N PHE A 151 -3.54 5.36 13.69
CA PHE A 151 -4.94 4.91 13.72
C PHE A 151 -5.17 3.62 12.93
N ASN A 152 -6.17 2.85 13.33
CA ASN A 152 -6.64 1.68 12.57
C ASN A 152 -7.41 2.14 11.33
N GLY A 153 -7.32 1.40 10.24
CA GLY A 153 -8.00 1.77 9.00
C GLY A 153 -8.44 0.60 8.14
N THR A 154 -9.19 0.93 7.11
CA THR A 154 -9.61 0.01 6.06
C THR A 154 -9.17 0.56 4.72
N LEU A 155 -8.48 -0.27 3.94
CA LEU A 155 -8.05 -0.01 2.59
C LEU A 155 -8.98 -0.73 1.62
N LYS A 156 -9.41 -0.02 0.60
CA LYS A 156 -10.18 -0.61 -0.49
C LYS A 156 -9.53 -0.28 -1.82
N SER A 157 -9.45 -1.27 -2.70
CA SER A 157 -9.01 -1.03 -4.07
C SER A 157 -10.01 -0.14 -4.82
N TYR A 158 -11.27 -0.11 -4.39
CA TYR A 158 -12.29 0.84 -4.85
C TYR A 158 -13.39 1.01 -3.79
N ASP A 159 -14.03 2.19 -3.74
CA ASP A 159 -15.04 2.49 -2.71
C ASP A 159 -16.50 2.12 -3.09
N TYR A 160 -16.80 1.81 -4.37
CA TYR A 160 -18.18 1.57 -4.82
C TYR A 160 -18.38 0.30 -5.69
N LYS A 161 -19.55 -0.35 -5.58
CA LYS A 161 -19.99 -1.51 -6.39
C LYS A 161 -20.26 -1.18 -7.88
N SER A 162 -19.39 -0.43 -8.54
CA SER A 162 -19.54 -0.10 -9.95
C SER A 162 -19.03 -1.24 -10.82
N LYS A 163 -19.95 -2.02 -11.41
CA LYS A 163 -19.65 -3.07 -12.40
C LYS A 163 -18.88 -2.56 -13.65
N TYR A 164 -18.75 -1.25 -13.82
CA TYR A 164 -18.07 -0.62 -14.97
C TYR A 164 -16.56 -0.44 -14.78
N ILE A 165 -16.06 -0.43 -13.54
CA ILE A 165 -14.62 -0.27 -13.22
C ILE A 165 -13.88 -1.62 -13.25
N ALA A 166 -14.64 -2.73 -13.26
CA ALA A 166 -14.14 -4.10 -13.38
C ALA A 166 -13.49 -4.44 -14.74
N LYS A 167 -13.00 -3.44 -15.49
CA LYS A 167 -12.31 -3.59 -16.78
C LYS A 167 -10.89 -3.01 -16.79
N ASP A 168 -10.47 -2.26 -15.78
CA ASP A 168 -9.15 -1.61 -15.77
C ASP A 168 -8.12 -2.33 -14.88
N ILE A 169 -6.86 -2.19 -15.29
CA ILE A 169 -5.66 -2.63 -14.59
C ILE A 169 -5.46 -1.73 -13.37
N MET A 170 -5.65 -2.29 -12.17
CA MET A 170 -5.47 -1.61 -10.90
C MET A 170 -4.03 -1.81 -10.45
N HIS A 171 -3.40 -0.75 -9.94
CA HIS A 171 -2.07 -0.81 -9.35
C HIS A 171 -2.05 0.04 -8.07
N CYS A 172 -2.54 -0.53 -6.98
CA CYS A 172 -2.55 0.14 -5.68
C CYS A 172 -1.25 -0.09 -4.93
N PHE A 173 -0.79 0.97 -4.24
CA PHE A 173 0.38 0.96 -3.37
C PHE A 173 0.05 1.70 -2.07
N TRP A 174 -0.01 0.97 -0.96
CA TRP A 174 -0.29 1.55 0.35
C TRP A 174 0.90 1.34 1.31
N PRO A 175 1.80 2.33 1.42
CA PRO A 175 2.79 2.35 2.47
C PRO A 175 2.14 2.78 3.79
N ILE A 176 2.26 1.95 4.82
CA ILE A 176 1.78 2.22 6.18
C ILE A 176 3.01 2.35 7.08
N THR A 177 3.07 3.45 7.84
CA THR A 177 4.12 3.71 8.84
C THR A 177 3.48 4.12 10.15
N VAL A 178 3.93 3.50 11.23
CA VAL A 178 3.51 3.78 12.61
C VAL A 178 4.73 4.03 13.49
N ASP A 179 4.51 4.42 14.74
CA ASP A 179 5.60 4.60 15.71
C ASP A 179 6.32 3.28 16.03
N ALA A 180 7.58 3.39 16.43
CA ALA A 180 8.50 2.25 16.57
C ALA A 180 8.09 1.21 17.63
N ASP A 181 7.16 1.54 18.55
CA ASP A 181 6.63 0.64 19.59
C ASP A 181 5.36 -0.11 19.16
N TYR A 182 4.98 0.01 17.88
CA TYR A 182 3.82 -0.65 17.30
C TYR A 182 4.19 -1.59 16.16
N ALA A 183 3.38 -2.64 16.02
CA ALA A 183 3.33 -3.50 14.85
C ALA A 183 1.97 -3.35 14.15
N ILE A 184 1.92 -3.71 12.88
CA ILE A 184 0.75 -3.55 12.00
C ILE A 184 0.21 -4.93 11.69
N ARG A 185 -0.99 -5.23 12.20
CA ARG A 185 -1.75 -6.42 11.78
C ARG A 185 -2.51 -6.08 10.51
N VAL A 186 -2.39 -6.93 9.50
CA VAL A 186 -3.06 -6.79 8.22
C VAL A 186 -4.00 -7.97 8.05
N THR A 187 -5.30 -7.68 7.99
CA THR A 187 -6.35 -8.68 7.82
C THR A 187 -7.11 -8.43 6.53
N VAL A 188 -6.97 -9.34 5.57
CA VAL A 188 -7.68 -9.27 4.29
C VAL A 188 -9.12 -9.75 4.47
N LYS A 189 -10.09 -8.88 4.19
CA LYS A 189 -11.52 -9.20 4.26
C LYS A 189 -12.06 -9.72 2.93
N THR A 190 -11.64 -9.09 1.84
CA THR A 190 -12.02 -9.42 0.47
C THR A 190 -10.77 -9.39 -0.40
N LEU A 191 -10.58 -10.44 -1.19
CA LEU A 191 -9.61 -10.52 -2.26
C LEU A 191 -10.27 -11.30 -3.39
N ASP A 192 -10.67 -10.59 -4.44
CA ASP A 192 -11.30 -11.20 -5.60
C ASP A 192 -10.60 -10.74 -6.88
N PHE A 193 -10.39 -11.66 -7.81
CA PHE A 193 -9.89 -11.36 -9.16
C PHE A 193 -10.88 -11.82 -10.25
N GLY A 194 -12.11 -12.18 -9.87
CA GLY A 194 -13.12 -12.73 -10.78
C GLY A 194 -12.92 -14.20 -11.11
N GLY A 195 -12.36 -14.98 -10.17
CA GLY A 195 -12.08 -16.41 -10.35
C GLY A 195 -10.88 -16.73 -11.26
N CYS A 196 -10.06 -15.74 -11.58
CA CYS A 196 -8.89 -15.90 -12.44
C CYS A 196 -7.59 -15.81 -11.64
N GLU A 197 -6.79 -16.89 -11.64
CA GLU A 197 -5.54 -16.96 -10.86
C GLU A 197 -4.36 -16.18 -11.47
N ALA A 198 -4.43 -15.85 -12.76
CA ALA A 198 -3.39 -15.08 -13.47
C ALA A 198 -3.81 -13.63 -13.73
N CYS A 199 -4.87 -13.15 -13.10
CA CYS A 199 -5.45 -11.83 -13.35
C CYS A 199 -4.92 -10.74 -12.42
N GLY A 200 -4.05 -11.08 -11.49
CA GLY A 200 -3.49 -10.14 -10.54
C GLY A 200 -2.85 -10.82 -9.35
N ASP A 201 -2.32 -10.00 -8.45
CA ASP A 201 -1.67 -10.42 -7.21
C ASP A 201 -1.88 -9.38 -6.10
N LEU A 202 -2.09 -9.88 -4.88
CA LEU A 202 -1.90 -9.13 -3.65
C LEU A 202 -0.55 -9.52 -3.08
N GLN A 203 0.36 -8.56 -2.92
CA GLN A 203 1.63 -8.76 -2.23
C GLN A 203 1.69 -7.86 -1.00
N ILE A 204 2.19 -8.41 0.10
CA ILE A 204 2.39 -7.65 1.34
C ILE A 204 3.85 -7.79 1.74
N PHE A 205 4.49 -6.66 2.01
CA PHE A 205 5.91 -6.58 2.35
C PHE A 205 6.09 -5.99 3.74
N ASP A 206 7.05 -6.55 4.45
CA ASP A 206 7.49 -6.15 5.79
C ASP A 206 8.53 -5.03 5.68
N GLY A 207 8.03 -3.83 5.36
CA GLY A 207 8.82 -2.64 5.05
C GLY A 207 8.13 -1.75 4.03
N LEU A 208 8.77 -0.65 3.62
CA LEU A 208 8.15 0.37 2.74
C LEU A 208 8.41 0.17 1.25
N THR A 209 9.11 -0.89 0.86
CA THR A 209 9.55 -1.09 -0.54
C THR A 209 9.31 -2.54 -1.00
N ILE A 210 9.21 -2.76 -2.31
CA ILE A 210 9.12 -4.12 -2.87
C ILE A 210 10.41 -4.95 -2.71
N SER A 211 11.54 -4.30 -2.36
CA SER A 211 12.79 -4.97 -1.98
C SER A 211 12.81 -5.42 -0.52
N SER A 212 11.85 -4.98 0.30
CA SER A 212 11.66 -5.46 1.66
C SER A 212 11.20 -6.93 1.66
N THR A 213 11.18 -7.58 2.83
CA THR A 213 10.79 -9.00 2.86
C THR A 213 9.32 -9.15 2.53
N LYS A 214 9.03 -9.95 1.49
CA LYS A 214 7.68 -10.35 1.13
C LYS A 214 7.12 -11.28 2.21
N LEU A 215 6.08 -10.82 2.93
CA LEU A 215 5.33 -11.63 3.90
C LEU A 215 4.46 -12.66 3.19
N GLY A 216 4.01 -12.33 1.98
CA GLY A 216 3.41 -13.30 1.07
C GLY A 216 2.85 -12.67 -0.19
N GLU A 217 2.27 -13.54 -0.99
CA GLU A 217 1.66 -13.23 -2.27
C GLU A 217 0.43 -14.11 -2.44
N TRP A 218 -0.70 -13.49 -2.77
CA TRP A 218 -1.99 -14.15 -2.81
C TRP A 218 -2.75 -13.78 -4.08
N THR A 219 -3.28 -14.81 -4.72
CA THR A 219 -4.29 -14.72 -5.79
C THR A 219 -5.68 -15.11 -5.26
N LYS A 220 -5.75 -15.64 -4.04
CA LYS A 220 -6.98 -16.03 -3.32
C LYS A 220 -6.73 -16.15 -1.82
N GLY A 221 -7.82 -16.19 -1.05
CA GLY A 221 -7.78 -16.39 0.40
C GLY A 221 -7.92 -15.09 1.19
N LYS A 222 -7.90 -15.22 2.52
CA LYS A 222 -8.09 -14.12 3.48
C LYS A 222 -6.96 -14.15 4.51
N PRO A 223 -5.71 -13.84 4.12
CA PRO A 223 -4.59 -13.88 5.04
C PRO A 223 -4.79 -12.86 6.17
N ASP A 224 -4.30 -13.24 7.34
CA ASP A 224 -4.23 -12.43 8.54
C ASP A 224 -2.82 -12.55 9.09
N LEU A 225 -2.08 -11.45 9.02
CA LEU A 225 -0.64 -11.44 9.23
C LEU A 225 -0.20 -10.21 10.01
N MET A 226 1.01 -10.26 10.52
CA MET A 226 1.60 -9.21 11.34
C MET A 226 2.94 -8.80 10.74
N SER A 227 3.21 -7.51 10.73
CA SER A 227 4.55 -7.00 10.38
C SER A 227 5.56 -7.32 11.47
N SER A 228 6.83 -7.50 11.09
CA SER A 228 7.87 -7.63 12.10
C SER A 228 8.26 -6.28 12.71
N ALA A 229 7.83 -5.16 12.15
CA ALA A 229 8.16 -3.83 12.67
C ALA A 229 7.02 -2.84 12.43
N ASN A 230 7.34 -1.55 12.39
CA ASN A 230 6.42 -0.44 12.29
C ASN A 230 6.11 0.00 10.83
N HIS A 231 6.42 -0.84 9.85
CA HIS A 231 6.26 -0.52 8.43
C HIS A 231 5.67 -1.70 7.64
N VAL A 232 4.70 -1.39 6.77
CA VAL A 232 4.14 -2.36 5.82
C VAL A 232 3.93 -1.67 4.47
N LEU A 233 4.17 -2.40 3.39
CA LEU A 233 3.75 -2.03 2.05
C LEU A 233 2.76 -3.09 1.54
N ILE A 234 1.55 -2.65 1.22
CA ILE A 234 0.53 -3.49 0.57
C ILE A 234 0.47 -3.06 -0.89
N THR A 235 0.65 -4.02 -1.81
CA THR A 235 0.50 -3.79 -3.25
C THR A 235 -0.58 -4.70 -3.81
N PHE A 236 -1.48 -4.12 -4.60
CA PHE A 236 -2.54 -4.86 -5.27
C PHE A 236 -2.53 -4.53 -6.74
N LYS A 237 -2.34 -5.57 -7.56
CA LYS A 237 -2.24 -5.43 -9.01
C LYS A 237 -3.30 -6.29 -9.66
N THR A 238 -3.99 -5.75 -10.65
CA THR A 238 -4.83 -6.53 -11.56
C THR A 238 -4.29 -6.40 -12.98
N ASN A 239 -4.81 -7.17 -13.92
CA ASN A 239 -4.59 -6.98 -15.35
C ASN A 239 -5.93 -6.87 -16.09
N GLN A 240 -5.85 -6.70 -17.41
CA GLN A 240 -6.99 -6.50 -18.31
C GLN A 240 -8.04 -7.64 -18.32
N PHE A 241 -7.72 -8.79 -17.73
CA PHE A 241 -8.61 -9.95 -17.67
C PHE A 241 -9.37 -10.05 -16.35
N ALA A 242 -9.00 -9.27 -15.32
CA ALA A 242 -9.63 -9.30 -14.02
C ALA A 242 -11.09 -8.81 -14.10
N LYS A 243 -12.01 -9.55 -13.48
CA LYS A 243 -13.42 -9.15 -13.29
C LYS A 243 -13.72 -9.15 -11.79
N THR A 244 -13.15 -8.17 -11.11
CA THR A 244 -12.86 -8.22 -9.68
C THR A 244 -13.88 -7.44 -8.84
N ASP A 245 -14.28 -8.02 -7.70
CA ASP A 245 -14.91 -7.31 -6.58
C ASP A 245 -13.89 -6.56 -5.68
N GLY A 246 -12.64 -6.50 -6.14
CA GLY A 246 -11.55 -5.73 -5.57
C GLY A 246 -10.85 -6.39 -4.39
N LEU A 247 -10.20 -5.52 -3.62
CA LEU A 247 -9.52 -5.81 -2.39
C LEU A 247 -10.14 -4.96 -1.28
N GLU A 248 -10.40 -5.58 -0.13
CA GLU A 248 -10.65 -4.89 1.13
C GLU A 248 -9.71 -5.45 2.20
N VAL A 249 -8.89 -4.57 2.78
CA VAL A 249 -7.93 -4.91 3.84
C VAL A 249 -8.19 -4.03 5.05
N LYS A 250 -8.30 -4.64 6.22
CA LYS A 250 -8.27 -3.92 7.50
C LYS A 250 -6.84 -3.95 8.03
N TYR A 251 -6.33 -2.83 8.51
CA TYR A 251 -5.08 -2.80 9.28
C TYR A 251 -5.33 -2.27 10.69
N GLU A 252 -4.68 -2.91 11.66
CA GLU A 252 -4.78 -2.58 13.07
C GLU A 252 -3.39 -2.35 13.64
N ILE A 253 -3.26 -1.28 14.42
CA ILE A 253 -2.01 -0.87 15.03
C ILE A 253 -2.00 -1.42 16.45
N ILE A 254 -1.08 -2.34 16.71
CA ILE A 254 -1.01 -3.05 17.97
C ILE A 254 0.31 -2.73 18.63
N ARG A 255 0.24 -2.25 19.88
CA ARG A 255 1.42 -2.01 20.68
C ARG A 255 2.10 -3.35 20.96
N VAL A 256 3.40 -3.45 20.69
CA VAL A 256 4.10 -4.73 20.69
C VAL A 256 4.01 -5.44 22.06
N VAL A 257 3.99 -4.68 23.16
CA VAL A 257 3.84 -5.20 24.54
C VAL A 257 2.49 -5.91 24.80
N ASN A 258 1.46 -5.65 23.99
CA ASN A 258 0.13 -6.24 24.17
C ASN A 258 -0.05 -7.56 23.41
N LEU A 259 0.91 -7.95 22.56
CA LEU A 259 0.75 -9.09 21.64
C LEU A 259 0.83 -10.46 22.33
N CYS A 260 1.50 -10.57 23.48
CA CYS A 260 1.78 -11.85 24.12
C CYS A 260 1.01 -12.10 25.42
N GLN A 261 -0.14 -11.46 25.63
CA GLN A 261 -0.99 -11.75 26.77
C GLN A 261 -2.00 -12.86 26.41
N PRO A 262 -1.80 -14.13 26.79
CA PRO A 262 -2.90 -15.07 26.83
C PRO A 262 -3.76 -14.87 28.08
N GLU A 263 -5.02 -15.22 27.91
CA GLU A 263 -5.99 -15.50 28.97
C GLU A 263 -5.43 -16.64 29.83
N SER A 264 -5.26 -16.41 31.13
CA SER A 264 -4.65 -17.37 32.06
C SER A 264 -5.48 -18.66 32.14
N ALA A 265 -5.06 -19.72 31.44
CA ALA A 265 -5.65 -21.04 31.60
C ALA A 265 -5.06 -21.72 32.86
N GLU A 266 -5.93 -22.00 33.82
CA GLU A 266 -5.58 -22.78 35.00
C GLU A 266 -5.40 -24.25 34.58
N ASN A 267 -4.28 -24.87 35.00
CA ASN A 267 -3.88 -26.28 34.81
C ASN A 267 -2.96 -26.61 33.64
N GLU A 268 -3.28 -26.23 32.41
CA GLU A 268 -2.46 -26.50 31.23
C GLU A 268 -2.68 -25.44 30.15
N GLY A 269 -1.76 -25.35 29.21
CA GLY A 269 -1.88 -24.44 28.09
C GLY A 269 -0.63 -24.39 27.21
N GLU A 270 -0.66 -23.47 26.26
CA GLU A 270 0.43 -23.21 25.33
C GLU A 270 0.96 -21.79 25.51
N ILE A 271 2.26 -21.63 25.27
CA ILE A 271 2.90 -20.33 25.14
C ILE A 271 3.61 -20.27 23.80
N GLU A 272 3.43 -19.19 23.07
CA GLU A 272 4.11 -18.99 21.78
C GLU A 272 4.35 -17.52 21.53
N THR A 273 5.44 -17.23 20.80
CA THR A 273 5.64 -15.89 20.25
C THR A 273 4.49 -15.52 19.34
N TYR A 274 4.03 -14.27 19.42
CA TYR A 274 2.94 -13.81 18.58
C TYR A 274 3.23 -14.04 17.10
N GLY A 275 2.25 -14.61 16.39
CA GLY A 275 2.35 -14.88 14.96
C GLY A 275 3.05 -16.18 14.59
N PHE A 276 3.51 -16.99 15.55
CA PHE A 276 4.11 -18.30 15.28
C PHE A 276 3.22 -19.15 14.34
N PRO A 277 3.77 -19.80 13.29
CA PRO A 277 5.17 -19.95 12.94
C PRO A 277 5.72 -18.85 12.01
N GLN A 278 5.08 -17.68 11.89
CA GLN A 278 5.64 -16.53 11.16
C GLN A 278 6.64 -15.75 12.01
N ASP A 279 7.33 -14.80 11.38
CA ASP A 279 8.34 -14.01 12.06
C ASP A 279 7.67 -13.10 13.12
N TYR A 280 8.15 -13.12 14.36
CA TYR A 280 7.63 -12.24 15.42
C TYR A 280 8.10 -10.78 15.21
N PRO A 281 7.39 -9.79 15.79
CA PRO A 281 7.86 -8.40 15.77
C PRO A 281 9.20 -8.19 16.49
N GLY A 282 10.06 -7.37 15.89
CA GLY A 282 11.25 -6.82 16.53
C GLY A 282 10.90 -5.96 17.74
N ASN A 283 11.88 -5.76 18.62
CA ASN A 283 11.74 -4.98 19.86
C ASN A 283 10.58 -5.45 20.77
N MET A 284 10.29 -6.74 20.73
CA MET A 284 9.16 -7.33 21.44
C MET A 284 9.51 -7.75 22.86
N GLU A 285 8.65 -7.41 23.81
CA GLU A 285 8.74 -7.90 25.18
C GLU A 285 7.43 -8.58 25.57
N CYS A 286 7.51 -9.88 25.81
CA CYS A 286 6.39 -10.75 26.10
C CYS A 286 6.57 -11.38 27.47
N SER A 287 5.48 -11.51 28.21
CA SER A 287 5.51 -12.19 29.50
C SER A 287 4.28 -13.06 29.73
N TRP A 288 4.49 -14.27 30.23
CA TRP A 288 3.44 -15.22 30.60
C TRP A 288 3.49 -15.47 32.10
N LYS A 289 2.33 -15.35 32.75
CA LYS A 289 2.12 -15.72 34.16
C LYS A 289 1.40 -17.06 34.21
N LEU A 290 2.15 -18.13 34.42
CA LEU A 290 1.61 -19.48 34.51
C LEU A 290 1.27 -19.77 35.97
N LYS A 291 0.06 -20.29 36.23
CA LYS A 291 -0.42 -20.61 37.56
C LYS A 291 -1.06 -22.00 37.59
N ALA A 292 -0.59 -22.83 38.50
CA ALA A 292 -1.19 -24.12 38.84
C ALA A 292 -2.01 -24.01 40.14
N PRO A 293 -2.95 -24.94 40.38
CA PRO A 293 -3.62 -25.06 41.67
C PRO A 293 -2.65 -25.26 42.83
N ASP A 294 -3.15 -25.04 44.05
CA ASP A 294 -2.40 -25.36 45.25
C ASP A 294 -2.05 -26.87 45.29
N ASN A 295 -0.86 -27.20 45.82
CA ASN A 295 -0.27 -28.55 45.82
C ASN A 295 0.17 -29.11 44.45
N TYR A 296 0.16 -28.28 43.40
CA TYR A 296 0.75 -28.63 42.11
C TYR A 296 2.03 -27.81 41.84
N VAL A 297 2.86 -28.31 40.95
CA VAL A 297 3.97 -27.59 40.30
C VAL A 297 3.72 -27.55 38.79
N ILE A 298 4.42 -26.68 38.07
CA ILE A 298 4.26 -26.52 36.63
C ILE A 298 5.44 -27.21 35.95
N ARG A 299 5.15 -28.12 35.01
CA ARG A 299 6.13 -28.54 34.02
C ARG A 299 5.97 -27.68 32.77
N LEU A 300 7.06 -27.09 32.33
CA LEU A 300 7.12 -26.24 31.14
C LEU A 300 8.08 -26.87 30.14
N THR A 301 7.58 -27.09 28.92
CA THR A 301 8.37 -27.57 27.80
C THR A 301 8.37 -26.53 26.69
N ILE A 302 9.54 -26.05 26.28
CA ILE A 302 9.71 -25.20 25.09
C ILE A 302 10.59 -25.97 24.11
N GLY A 303 10.11 -26.13 22.88
CA GLY A 303 10.85 -26.80 21.81
C GLY A 303 12.07 -26.02 21.33
N SER A 304 12.51 -26.31 20.11
CA SER A 304 13.56 -25.52 19.47
C SER A 304 13.09 -24.09 19.24
N VAL A 305 13.92 -23.12 19.63
CA VAL A 305 13.70 -21.71 19.31
C VAL A 305 14.29 -21.38 17.93
N SER A 306 13.67 -20.43 17.25
CA SER A 306 14.16 -19.81 16.03
C SER A 306 14.31 -18.31 16.27
N PHE A 307 15.50 -17.92 16.72
CA PHE A 307 15.89 -16.54 16.98
C PHE A 307 17.07 -16.15 16.07
N PRO A 308 17.39 -14.85 15.93
CA PRO A 308 18.59 -14.40 15.24
C PRO A 308 19.85 -15.12 15.74
N LYS A 309 20.77 -15.39 14.81
CA LYS A 309 22.03 -16.08 15.12
C LYS A 309 22.82 -15.26 16.15
N CYS A 310 23.40 -15.96 17.11
CA CYS A 310 24.29 -15.39 18.13
C CYS A 310 25.52 -16.30 18.31
N THR A 311 26.59 -15.74 18.88
CA THR A 311 27.83 -16.47 19.19
C THR A 311 27.83 -17.03 20.61
N THR A 312 27.37 -16.24 21.59
CA THR A 312 27.18 -16.65 22.98
C THR A 312 25.84 -16.14 23.52
N PRO A 313 25.24 -16.81 24.53
CA PRO A 313 23.95 -16.41 25.10
C PRO A 313 23.93 -14.97 25.62
N GLU A 314 25.03 -14.46 26.15
CA GLU A 314 25.15 -13.10 26.69
C GLU A 314 25.11 -12.03 25.60
N LEU A 315 25.47 -12.39 24.37
CA LEU A 315 25.41 -11.54 23.18
C LEU A 315 24.13 -11.75 22.37
N ALA A 316 23.24 -12.65 22.81
CA ALA A 316 21.96 -12.86 22.15
C ALA A 316 21.10 -11.60 22.26
N ARG A 317 20.57 -11.14 21.12
CA ARG A 317 19.61 -10.03 21.11
C ARG A 317 18.22 -10.49 21.55
N ASP A 318 17.90 -11.75 21.26
CA ASP A 318 16.59 -12.33 21.48
C ASP A 318 16.73 -13.57 22.37
N TYR A 319 16.00 -13.61 23.48
CA TYR A 319 16.16 -14.62 24.51
C TYR A 319 14.92 -14.81 25.38
N ILE A 320 14.88 -15.94 26.10
CA ILE A 320 13.88 -16.29 27.09
C ILE A 320 14.54 -16.34 28.48
N ASP A 321 13.94 -15.64 29.44
CA ASP A 321 14.21 -15.78 30.88
C ASP A 321 13.00 -16.45 31.55
N ILE A 322 13.26 -17.30 32.55
CA ILE A 322 12.20 -17.97 33.32
C ILE A 322 12.48 -17.80 34.81
N TYR A 323 11.47 -17.37 35.54
CA TYR A 323 11.51 -17.15 36.98
C TYR A 323 10.51 -18.08 37.68
N ASP A 324 10.96 -18.72 38.77
CA ASP A 324 10.14 -19.59 39.62
C ASP A 324 9.33 -18.76 40.63
N GLY A 325 8.25 -18.16 40.14
CA GLY A 325 7.36 -17.28 40.90
C GLY A 325 6.47 -16.43 39.98
N ASP A 326 5.94 -15.32 40.51
CA ASP A 326 4.90 -14.50 39.83
C ASP A 326 5.42 -13.35 38.96
N ASN A 327 6.71 -13.03 39.07
CA ASN A 327 7.31 -11.86 38.44
C ASN A 327 8.85 -12.01 38.36
N GLU A 328 9.49 -11.01 37.77
CA GLU A 328 10.94 -10.92 37.56
C GLU A 328 11.77 -10.76 38.85
N PHE A 329 11.15 -10.51 40.01
CA PHE A 329 11.84 -10.48 41.31
C PHE A 329 12.00 -11.87 41.93
N ALA A 330 11.34 -12.88 41.37
CA ALA A 330 11.47 -14.26 41.82
C ALA A 330 12.82 -14.89 41.40
N ASN A 331 13.06 -16.12 41.84
CA ASN A 331 14.31 -16.81 41.51
C ASN A 331 14.39 -17.11 40.00
N LYS A 332 15.33 -16.49 39.28
CA LYS A 332 15.59 -16.78 37.87
C LYS A 332 16.18 -18.20 37.74
N ILE A 333 15.48 -19.09 37.05
CA ILE A 333 15.86 -20.50 36.85
C ILE A 333 16.36 -20.79 35.44
N VAL A 334 16.00 -19.95 34.46
CA VAL A 334 16.58 -19.95 33.12
C VAL A 334 16.94 -18.53 32.76
N GLU A 335 18.17 -18.34 32.26
CA GLU A 335 18.71 -17.04 31.88
C GLU A 335 19.22 -17.07 30.44
N ASN A 336 18.84 -16.05 29.67
CA ASN A 336 19.30 -15.79 28.31
C ASN A 336 19.20 -17.02 27.37
N PHE A 337 18.13 -17.82 27.50
CA PHE A 337 17.93 -18.95 26.61
C PHE A 337 17.67 -18.48 25.18
N SER A 338 18.54 -18.84 24.25
CA SER A 338 18.63 -18.24 22.92
C SER A 338 19.15 -19.24 21.86
N GLN A 339 19.29 -18.81 20.61
CA GLN A 339 19.74 -19.66 19.49
C GLN A 339 21.12 -20.32 19.74
N CYS A 340 21.97 -19.66 20.51
CA CYS A 340 23.34 -20.07 20.85
C CYS A 340 23.44 -20.75 22.23
N SER A 341 22.32 -20.98 22.92
CA SER A 341 22.33 -21.83 24.12
C SER A 341 22.80 -23.24 23.80
N LYS A 342 23.51 -23.85 24.76
CA LYS A 342 23.98 -25.24 24.67
C LYS A 342 22.81 -26.21 24.60
N ALA A 343 21.84 -26.04 25.50
CA ALA A 343 20.55 -26.72 25.42
C ALA A 343 19.75 -26.16 24.24
N LYS A 344 19.04 -27.04 23.51
CA LYS A 344 18.22 -26.66 22.35
C LYS A 344 16.72 -26.63 22.63
N ASN A 345 16.32 -27.11 23.79
CA ASN A 345 14.97 -27.08 24.32
C ASN A 345 15.02 -26.75 25.80
N ILE A 346 13.87 -26.42 26.37
CA ILE A 346 13.64 -26.32 27.81
C ILE A 346 12.65 -27.41 28.17
N ASP A 347 12.97 -28.23 29.16
CA ASP A 347 12.03 -29.11 29.86
C ASP A 347 12.36 -29.00 31.35
N LEU A 348 11.52 -28.27 32.08
CA LEU A 348 11.73 -28.00 33.49
C LEU A 348 10.47 -28.18 34.30
N VAL A 349 10.65 -28.45 35.60
CA VAL A 349 9.59 -28.50 36.59
C VAL A 349 9.85 -27.41 37.64
N SER A 350 8.87 -26.56 37.89
CA SER A 350 8.96 -25.49 38.89
C SER A 350 8.98 -26.04 40.32
N ARG A 351 9.43 -25.22 41.27
CA ARG A 351 9.34 -25.51 42.71
C ARG A 351 8.07 -24.95 43.32
N THR A 352 7.61 -23.81 42.80
CA THR A 352 6.35 -23.18 43.20
C THR A 352 5.22 -23.60 42.25
N ASN A 353 3.99 -23.21 42.55
CA ASN A 353 2.85 -23.37 41.63
C ASN A 353 2.75 -22.22 40.60
N ARG A 354 3.81 -21.43 40.43
CA ARG A 354 3.84 -20.22 39.60
C ARG A 354 5.13 -20.19 38.77
N LEU A 355 5.01 -19.80 37.51
CA LEU A 355 6.16 -19.51 36.64
C LEU A 355 5.90 -18.18 35.92
N PHE A 356 6.94 -17.35 35.86
CA PHE A 356 6.95 -16.14 35.06
C PHE A 356 7.94 -16.32 33.92
N VAL A 357 7.43 -16.44 32.70
CA VAL A 357 8.24 -16.62 31.48
C VAL A 357 8.31 -15.28 30.77
N VAL A 358 9.51 -14.85 30.41
CA VAL A 358 9.74 -13.57 29.72
C VAL A 358 10.50 -13.83 28.43
N PHE A 359 9.96 -13.37 27.31
CA PHE A 359 10.68 -13.33 26.04
C PHE A 359 11.00 -11.88 25.70
N LYS A 360 12.28 -11.60 25.43
CA LYS A 360 12.75 -10.28 24.99
C LYS A 360 13.42 -10.39 23.64
N SER A 361 12.97 -9.60 22.69
CA SER A 361 13.58 -9.36 21.38
C SER A 361 14.12 -7.95 21.37
N LYS A 362 15.43 -7.80 21.15
CA LYS A 362 16.10 -6.50 20.93
C LYS A 362 16.49 -6.32 19.48
N SER A 363 16.08 -7.24 18.62
CA SER A 363 16.34 -7.19 17.19
C SER A 363 15.32 -6.30 16.50
N TRP A 364 15.74 -5.56 15.48
CA TRP A 364 14.82 -4.75 14.67
C TRP A 364 13.85 -5.61 13.85
N ARG A 365 14.18 -6.89 13.67
CA ARG A 365 13.37 -7.87 12.97
C ARG A 365 13.47 -9.21 13.67
N GLY A 366 12.32 -9.84 13.91
CA GLY A 366 12.27 -11.16 14.53
C GLY A 366 12.51 -12.32 13.57
N SER A 367 12.47 -13.52 14.13
CA SER A 367 12.57 -14.81 13.43
C SER A 367 11.32 -15.63 13.75
N LYS A 368 11.28 -16.94 13.45
CA LYS A 368 10.07 -17.74 13.61
C LYS A 368 9.59 -17.87 15.07
N GLY A 369 10.47 -17.62 16.04
CA GLY A 369 10.13 -17.56 17.45
C GLY A 369 10.10 -18.92 18.12
N PHE A 370 9.14 -19.14 19.01
CA PHE A 370 9.02 -20.39 19.75
C PHE A 370 7.56 -20.74 20.04
N LYS A 371 7.34 -22.02 20.30
CA LYS A 371 6.11 -22.58 20.86
C LYS A 371 6.48 -23.56 21.99
N GLY A 372 5.69 -23.55 23.04
CA GLY A 372 5.86 -24.39 24.22
C GLY A 372 4.53 -24.73 24.87
N THR A 373 4.55 -25.72 25.74
CA THR A 373 3.39 -26.22 26.48
C THR A 373 3.71 -26.25 27.96
N TYR A 374 2.69 -26.04 28.79
CA TYR A 374 2.81 -26.21 30.23
C TYR A 374 1.65 -27.03 30.78
N ASN A 375 1.91 -27.78 31.84
CA ASN A 375 0.89 -28.55 32.54
C ASN A 375 1.20 -28.65 34.04
N SER A 376 0.16 -28.80 34.84
CA SER A 376 0.26 -28.95 36.29
C SER A 376 0.57 -30.40 36.67
N ILE A 377 1.51 -30.59 37.60
CA ILE A 377 1.92 -31.88 38.14
C ILE A 377 1.67 -31.86 39.65
N SER A 378 0.90 -32.84 40.15
CA SER A 378 0.66 -32.99 41.58
C SER A 378 1.97 -33.31 42.31
N LYS A 379 2.23 -32.60 43.43
CA LYS A 379 3.37 -32.88 44.31
C LYS A 379 3.30 -34.26 44.97
N ASP A 380 2.12 -34.87 45.01
CA ASP A 380 1.85 -36.09 45.77
C ASP A 380 2.12 -37.39 44.99
N LYS A 381 2.40 -37.33 43.67
CA LYS A 381 2.71 -38.53 42.86
C LYS A 381 4.15 -39.05 42.99
N GLY A 382 4.87 -38.65 44.04
CA GLY A 382 6.28 -38.99 44.27
C GLY A 382 6.59 -39.64 45.62
N LYS A 383 5.60 -40.22 46.31
CA LYS A 383 5.83 -41.05 47.51
C LYS A 383 5.49 -42.50 47.25
#